data_AF-A0A212JGJ9-F1
#
_entry.id   AF-A0A212JGJ9-F1
#
_cell.length_a   1.000
_cell.length_b   1.000
_cell.length_c   1.000
_cell.angle_alpha   90.00
_cell.angle_beta   90.00
_cell.angle_gamma   90.00
#
_symmetry.space_group_name_H-M   'P 1'
#
loop_
_entity.id
_entity.type
_entity.pdbx_description
1 polymer ?
#
loop_
_entity_poly.entity_id
_entity_poly.type
_entity_poly.pdbx_seq_one_letter_code
_entity_poly.pdbx_strand_id
1 'polypeptide(L)'
;MKRLALLLLLLCVTLLNGCAYTGYSIYDDQRLMGTMSDDKELSAKIKTALLDESFSGGWSVAVYSFYGHVFLVGEIPDTMQGKAVTIANRYKPRSVTTHWFTPATSDTSNFVLATKLRKDLIATKGLSSTRIDTEVNSGRVVLLGVVRDDAEKQLAIQAARGVGGVTGVTSYLMFPQKAGQLDNMQPEHATGVSPMDGSMEPSGSPSSTPVPSGANSSGGSGDVESRELP
;
A
#
# COMPACT_ATOMS: atom_id res chain seq x y z
N MET A 1 -10.50 1.00 -45.85
CA MET A 1 -10.66 -0.23 -45.04
C MET A 1 -9.60 -0.36 -43.93
N LYS A 2 -8.30 -0.21 -44.20
CA LYS A 2 -7.23 -0.31 -43.18
C LYS A 2 -7.33 0.74 -42.05
N ARG A 3 -7.72 1.98 -42.37
CA ARG A 3 -7.94 3.05 -41.37
C ARG A 3 -9.17 2.84 -40.49
N LEU A 4 -10.20 2.16 -41.01
CA LEU A 4 -11.41 1.83 -40.26
C LEU A 4 -11.14 0.67 -39.29
N ALA A 5 -10.37 -0.33 -39.72
CA ALA A 5 -9.92 -1.44 -38.85
C ALA A 5 -8.98 -0.94 -37.73
N LEU A 6 -8.10 0.03 -38.02
CA LEU A 6 -7.25 0.65 -37.00
C LEU A 6 -8.08 1.42 -35.96
N LEU A 7 -9.10 2.16 -36.40
CA LEU A 7 -10.02 2.88 -35.50
C LEU A 7 -10.89 1.92 -34.66
N LEU A 8 -11.36 0.81 -35.24
CA LEU A 8 -12.12 -0.21 -34.52
C LEU A 8 -11.25 -0.98 -33.51
N LEU A 9 -9.98 -1.25 -33.86
CA LEU A 9 -9.00 -1.84 -32.95
C LEU A 9 -8.69 -0.89 -31.79
N LEU A 10 -8.47 0.40 -32.08
CA LEU A 10 -8.22 1.44 -31.06
C LEU A 10 -9.43 1.63 -30.12
N LEU A 11 -10.65 1.54 -30.65
CA LEU A 11 -11.89 1.57 -29.89
C LEU A 11 -12.07 0.29 -29.03
N CYS A 12 -11.63 -0.87 -29.50
CA CYS A 12 -11.59 -2.10 -28.69
C CYS A 12 -10.55 -2.01 -27.57
N VAL A 13 -9.39 -1.39 -27.81
CA VAL A 13 -8.36 -1.22 -26.77
C VAL A 13 -8.82 -0.26 -25.66
N THR A 14 -9.63 0.76 -25.95
CA THR A 14 -10.23 1.64 -24.92
C THR A 14 -11.39 0.99 -24.15
N LEU A 15 -12.07 0.01 -24.76
CA LEU A 15 -13.11 -0.77 -24.10
C LEU A 15 -12.55 -1.93 -23.24
N LEU A 16 -11.38 -2.47 -23.61
CA LEU A 16 -10.70 -3.53 -22.84
C LEU A 16 -9.78 -2.99 -21.73
N ASN A 17 -9.25 -1.77 -21.88
CA ASN A 17 -8.52 -1.07 -20.81
C ASN A 17 -9.44 0.00 -20.23
N GLY A 18 -10.22 -0.35 -19.20
CA GLY A 18 -11.29 0.47 -18.63
C GLY A 18 -10.91 1.91 -18.26
N CYS A 19 -11.08 2.84 -19.21
CA CYS A 19 -10.99 4.28 -18.97
C CYS A 19 -12.36 4.99 -18.98
N ALA A 20 -13.49 4.27 -19.05
CA ALA A 20 -14.82 4.89 -18.97
C ALA A 20 -15.87 3.98 -18.33
N TYR A 21 -15.84 3.86 -16.99
CA TYR A 21 -17.02 3.46 -16.21
C TYR A 21 -17.18 4.41 -15.01
N THR A 22 -17.20 5.72 -15.27
CA THR A 22 -17.58 6.75 -14.30
C THR A 22 -19.08 7.02 -14.42
N GLY A 23 -19.87 6.24 -13.69
CA GLY A 23 -21.32 6.50 -13.55
C GLY A 23 -21.88 6.08 -12.19
N TYR A 24 -21.03 5.67 -11.24
CA TYR A 24 -21.49 5.11 -9.96
C TYR A 24 -20.68 5.67 -8.78
N SER A 25 -20.98 6.93 -8.42
CA SER A 25 -20.81 7.47 -7.05
C SER A 25 -21.26 8.94 -7.02
N ILE A 26 -22.54 9.23 -7.27
CA ILE A 26 -23.10 10.58 -7.07
C ILE A 26 -23.66 10.75 -5.64
N TYR A 27 -23.54 9.74 -4.76
CA TYR A 27 -24.30 9.75 -3.50
C TYR A 27 -23.54 9.57 -2.19
N ASP A 28 -22.22 9.41 -2.15
CA ASP A 28 -21.53 9.34 -0.84
C ASP A 28 -20.22 10.16 -0.84
N ASP A 29 -20.24 11.21 -0.01
CA ASP A 29 -19.12 11.95 0.58
C ASP A 29 -18.06 12.57 -0.37
N GLN A 30 -17.98 13.91 -0.38
CA GLN A 30 -16.98 14.65 -1.18
C GLN A 30 -15.53 14.26 -0.85
N ARG A 31 -15.27 13.72 0.35
CA ARG A 31 -13.94 13.23 0.75
C ARG A 31 -13.57 11.90 0.08
N LEU A 32 -14.54 11.04 -0.21
CA LEU A 32 -14.31 9.77 -0.93
C LEU A 32 -13.94 10.02 -2.39
N MET A 33 -14.50 11.06 -3.01
CA MET A 33 -14.10 11.48 -4.36
C MET A 33 -12.65 11.96 -4.43
N GLY A 34 -12.18 12.70 -3.42
CA GLY A 34 -10.79 13.14 -3.31
C GLY A 34 -9.83 11.95 -3.24
N THR A 35 -10.06 11.02 -2.32
CA THR A 35 -9.19 9.83 -2.15
C THR A 35 -9.20 8.93 -3.38
N MET A 36 -10.35 8.71 -4.03
CA MET A 36 -10.41 7.91 -5.26
C MET A 36 -9.68 8.58 -6.43
N SER A 37 -9.71 9.92 -6.51
CA SER A 37 -8.93 10.68 -7.50
C SER A 37 -7.43 10.56 -7.22
N ASP A 38 -7.02 10.72 -5.96
CA ASP A 38 -5.62 10.62 -5.54
C ASP A 38 -5.07 9.21 -5.77
N ASP A 39 -5.84 8.16 -5.44
CA ASP A 39 -5.48 6.77 -5.68
C ASP A 39 -5.33 6.45 -7.17
N LYS A 40 -6.22 7.00 -8.01
CA LYS A 40 -6.15 6.81 -9.46
C LYS A 40 -4.93 7.53 -10.04
N GLU A 41 -4.62 8.72 -9.56
CA GLU A 41 -3.42 9.44 -9.95
C GLU A 41 -2.15 8.71 -9.50
N LEU A 42 -2.11 8.23 -8.26
CA LEU A 42 -0.99 7.49 -7.69
C LEU A 42 -0.71 6.20 -8.48
N SER A 43 -1.74 5.39 -8.71
CA SER A 43 -1.62 4.16 -9.49
C SER A 43 -1.19 4.43 -10.94
N ALA A 44 -1.72 5.49 -11.58
CA ALA A 44 -1.33 5.88 -12.93
C ALA A 44 0.13 6.33 -13.02
N LYS A 45 0.61 7.12 -12.05
CA LYS A 45 2.01 7.58 -11.98
C LYS A 45 2.96 6.41 -11.79
N ILE A 46 2.66 5.50 -10.86
CA ILE A 46 3.47 4.30 -10.62
C ILE A 46 3.47 3.40 -11.86
N LYS A 47 2.30 3.16 -12.48
CA LYS A 47 2.19 2.36 -13.70
C LYS A 47 3.02 2.97 -14.84
N THR A 48 2.98 4.29 -15.00
CA THR A 48 3.78 4.99 -16.01
C THR A 48 5.28 4.82 -15.75
N ALA A 49 5.73 4.99 -14.50
CA ALA A 49 7.13 4.81 -14.13
C ALA A 49 7.61 3.37 -14.29
N LEU A 50 6.73 2.38 -14.07
CA LEU A 50 7.02 0.98 -14.33
C LEU A 50 7.20 0.77 -15.85
N LEU A 51 6.30 1.29 -16.68
CA LEU A 51 6.39 1.13 -18.14
C LEU A 51 7.68 1.76 -18.74
N ASP A 52 8.14 2.89 -18.19
CA ASP A 52 9.34 3.60 -18.65
C ASP A 52 10.64 2.80 -18.45
N GLU A 53 10.68 1.98 -17.40
CA GLU A 53 11.83 1.14 -17.07
C GLU A 53 12.05 -0.02 -18.05
N SER A 54 11.26 -0.06 -19.14
CA SER A 54 11.40 -0.96 -20.29
C SER A 54 11.55 -2.41 -19.86
N PHE A 55 10.46 -2.99 -19.35
CA PHE A 55 10.37 -4.43 -19.10
C PHE A 55 10.32 -5.20 -20.43
N SER A 56 11.45 -5.29 -21.12
CA SER A 56 11.62 -6.12 -22.31
C SER A 56 11.63 -7.59 -21.89
N GLY A 57 10.45 -8.22 -21.90
CA GLY A 57 10.34 -9.63 -21.50
C GLY A 57 8.95 -10.24 -21.52
N GLY A 58 7.91 -9.50 -21.92
CA GLY A 58 6.52 -9.99 -21.89
C GLY A 58 5.91 -10.05 -20.48
N TRP A 59 6.59 -9.50 -19.49
CA TRP A 59 6.14 -9.44 -18.10
C TRP A 59 5.12 -8.30 -17.94
N SER A 60 4.06 -8.53 -17.18
CA SER A 60 2.95 -7.59 -17.00
C SER A 60 2.73 -7.35 -15.52
N VAL A 61 2.74 -6.08 -15.11
CA VAL A 61 2.42 -5.65 -13.75
C VAL A 61 1.23 -4.71 -13.79
N ALA A 62 0.12 -5.13 -13.18
CA ALA A 62 -1.00 -4.29 -12.86
C ALA A 62 -0.73 -3.52 -11.56
N VAL A 63 -1.20 -2.28 -11.51
CA VAL A 63 -1.06 -1.39 -10.35
C VAL A 63 -2.45 -0.94 -9.94
N TYR A 64 -2.79 -1.22 -8.69
CA TYR A 64 -4.00 -0.74 -8.04
C TYR A 64 -3.64 0.11 -6.84
N SER A 65 -4.49 1.08 -6.48
CA SER A 65 -4.34 1.86 -5.25
C SER A 65 -5.70 2.03 -4.60
N PHE A 66 -5.76 1.79 -3.29
CA PHE A 66 -6.95 2.02 -2.47
C PHE A 66 -6.53 2.62 -1.13
N TYR A 67 -7.03 3.81 -0.79
CA TYR A 67 -6.71 4.52 0.44
C TYR A 67 -5.20 4.74 0.64
N GLY A 68 -4.46 5.00 -0.44
CA GLY A 68 -3.01 5.13 -0.44
C GLY A 68 -2.23 3.82 -0.27
N HIS A 69 -2.91 2.67 -0.19
CA HIS A 69 -2.29 1.35 -0.23
C HIS A 69 -2.17 0.87 -1.67
N VAL A 70 -0.94 0.72 -2.15
CA VAL A 70 -0.65 0.27 -3.51
C VAL A 70 -0.52 -1.25 -3.56
N PHE A 71 -1.11 -1.84 -4.59
CA PHE A 71 -0.98 -3.26 -4.91
C PHE A 71 -0.31 -3.41 -6.27
N LEU A 72 0.82 -4.11 -6.29
CA LEU A 72 1.49 -4.54 -7.52
C LEU A 72 1.16 -6.01 -7.74
N VAL A 73 0.48 -6.33 -8.83
CA VAL A 73 0.02 -7.69 -9.14
C VAL A 73 0.44 -8.05 -10.55
N GLY A 74 1.05 -9.22 -10.74
CA GLY A 74 1.41 -9.64 -12.08
C GLY A 74 2.56 -10.63 -12.14
N GLU A 75 3.09 -10.83 -13.34
CA GLU A 75 4.27 -11.64 -13.57
C GLU A 75 5.47 -10.71 -13.72
N ILE A 76 6.47 -10.91 -12.88
CA ILE A 76 7.74 -10.18 -12.92
C ILE A 76 8.85 -11.10 -12.42
N PRO A 77 10.03 -11.13 -13.07
CA PRO A 77 11.15 -11.94 -12.60
C PRO A 77 11.62 -11.48 -11.24
N ASP A 78 12.11 -12.43 -10.44
CA ASP A 78 12.60 -12.19 -9.09
C ASP A 78 13.66 -11.07 -9.02
N THR A 79 14.51 -10.98 -10.04
CA THR A 79 15.54 -9.93 -10.15
C THR A 79 14.98 -8.52 -10.30
N MET A 80 13.74 -8.38 -10.78
CA MET A 80 13.07 -7.09 -11.04
C MET A 80 11.99 -6.76 -10.00
N GLN A 81 11.56 -7.71 -9.16
CA GLN A 81 10.57 -7.49 -8.10
C GLN A 81 10.98 -6.36 -7.16
N GLY A 82 12.23 -6.39 -6.69
CA GLY A 82 12.77 -5.34 -5.81
C GLY A 82 12.73 -3.96 -6.47
N LYS A 83 13.09 -3.88 -7.76
CA LYS A 83 13.04 -2.64 -8.53
C LYS A 83 11.61 -2.11 -8.67
N ALA A 84 10.63 -2.97 -8.95
CA ALA A 84 9.22 -2.55 -9.03
C ALA A 84 8.72 -1.95 -7.70
N VAL A 85 9.10 -2.53 -6.58
CA VAL A 85 8.79 -2.00 -5.23
C VAL A 85 9.50 -0.66 -5.00
N THR A 86 10.77 -0.53 -5.36
CA THR A 86 11.51 0.74 -5.27
C THR A 86 10.83 1.82 -6.10
N ILE A 87 10.39 1.51 -7.32
CA ILE A 87 9.68 2.44 -8.21
C ILE A 87 8.39 2.94 -7.57
N ALA A 88 7.58 2.04 -7.02
CA ALA A 88 6.33 2.39 -6.34
C ALA A 88 6.59 3.29 -5.12
N ASN A 89 7.61 2.98 -4.31
CA ASN A 89 7.97 3.74 -3.12
C ASN A 89 8.40 5.19 -3.39
N ARG A 90 8.87 5.53 -4.62
CA ARG A 90 9.20 6.92 -5.00
C ARG A 90 8.02 7.87 -4.86
N TYR A 91 6.80 7.35 -5.00
CA TYR A 91 5.56 8.13 -4.91
C TYR A 91 4.96 8.17 -3.50
N LYS A 92 5.70 7.67 -2.49
CA LYS A 92 5.35 7.72 -1.07
C LYS A 92 3.93 7.20 -0.77
N PRO A 93 3.56 5.98 -1.22
CA PRO A 93 2.30 5.38 -0.82
C PRO A 93 2.30 5.09 0.68
N ARG A 94 1.11 4.91 1.26
CA ARG A 94 0.95 4.48 2.67
C ARG A 94 1.52 3.08 2.89
N SER A 95 1.37 2.19 1.91
CA SER A 95 2.05 0.89 1.89
C SER A 95 2.12 0.34 0.47
N VAL A 96 3.03 -0.60 0.22
CA VAL A 96 3.06 -1.39 -1.02
C VAL A 96 2.90 -2.87 -0.68
N THR A 97 1.89 -3.51 -1.26
CA THR A 97 1.68 -4.96 -1.23
C THR A 97 1.96 -5.53 -2.61
N THR A 98 2.64 -6.67 -2.67
CA THR A 98 2.96 -7.33 -3.94
C THR A 98 2.29 -8.70 -4.03
N HIS A 99 1.88 -9.08 -5.23
CA HIS A 99 1.40 -10.42 -5.54
C HIS A 99 1.96 -10.86 -6.89
N TRP A 100 3.04 -11.64 -6.85
CA TRP A 100 3.71 -12.11 -8.05
C TRP A 100 3.22 -13.50 -8.44
N PHE A 101 2.75 -13.62 -9.68
CA PHE A 101 2.45 -14.91 -10.26
C PHE A 101 3.73 -15.57 -10.76
N THR A 102 3.82 -16.88 -10.55
CA THR A 102 4.79 -17.70 -11.27
C THR A 102 4.41 -17.72 -12.75
N PRO A 103 5.36 -17.53 -13.70
CA PRO A 103 5.08 -17.51 -15.12
C PRO A 103 4.19 -18.68 -15.56
N ALA A 104 3.08 -18.35 -16.23
CA ALA A 104 2.17 -19.33 -16.78
C ALA A 104 2.83 -20.14 -17.92
N THR A 105 2.51 -21.43 -18.01
CA THR A 105 2.90 -22.25 -19.17
C THR A 105 1.92 -22.13 -20.35
N SER A 106 0.80 -21.39 -20.20
CA SER A 106 -0.21 -21.17 -21.24
C SER A 106 -1.09 -19.93 -20.98
N ASP A 107 -1.20 -19.05 -22.00
CA ASP A 107 -1.93 -17.78 -21.92
C ASP A 107 -3.41 -17.87 -22.31
N THR A 108 -3.76 -18.76 -23.24
CA THR A 108 -5.12 -18.84 -23.83
C THR A 108 -6.20 -19.20 -22.80
N SER A 109 -5.85 -19.92 -21.73
CA SER A 109 -6.77 -20.27 -20.65
C SER A 109 -7.18 -19.07 -19.78
N ASN A 110 -6.32 -18.06 -19.65
CA ASN A 110 -6.51 -17.00 -18.66
C ASN A 110 -7.63 -16.04 -19.06
N PHE A 111 -7.73 -15.68 -20.35
CA PHE A 111 -8.79 -14.80 -20.85
C PHE A 111 -10.19 -15.43 -20.71
N VAL A 112 -10.32 -16.71 -21.06
CA VAL A 112 -11.59 -17.44 -20.93
C VAL A 112 -11.98 -17.56 -19.46
N LEU A 113 -11.02 -17.87 -18.59
CA LEU A 113 -11.26 -17.96 -17.16
C LEU A 113 -11.64 -16.61 -16.56
N ALA A 114 -10.95 -15.53 -16.91
CA ALA A 114 -11.26 -14.18 -16.47
C ALA A 114 -12.67 -13.75 -16.90
N THR A 115 -13.09 -14.11 -18.12
CA THR A 115 -14.44 -13.83 -18.60
C THR A 115 -15.51 -14.58 -17.80
N LYS A 116 -15.27 -15.87 -17.51
CA LYS A 116 -16.17 -16.69 -16.67
C LYS A 116 -16.26 -16.13 -15.25
N LEU A 117 -15.11 -15.84 -14.65
CA LEU A 117 -15.03 -15.22 -13.33
C LEU A 117 -15.81 -13.92 -13.28
N ARG A 118 -15.61 -13.04 -14.27
CA ARG A 118 -16.31 -11.76 -14.34
C ARG A 118 -17.82 -11.94 -14.44
N LYS A 119 -18.28 -12.87 -15.29
CA LYS A 119 -19.70 -13.22 -15.42
C LYS A 119 -20.29 -13.70 -14.09
N ASP A 120 -19.61 -14.60 -13.39
CA ASP A 120 -20.13 -15.21 -12.15
C ASP A 120 -20.17 -14.18 -11.01
N LEU A 121 -19.17 -13.29 -10.91
CA LEU A 121 -19.21 -12.16 -9.97
C LEU A 121 -20.38 -11.22 -10.27
N ILE A 122 -20.67 -10.92 -11.54
CA ILE A 122 -21.82 -10.09 -11.93
C ILE A 122 -23.15 -10.77 -11.61
N ALA A 123 -23.25 -12.09 -11.79
CA ALA A 123 -24.46 -12.85 -11.51
C ALA A 123 -24.74 -13.06 -10.01
N THR A 124 -23.71 -12.88 -9.16
CA THR A 124 -23.80 -13.12 -7.73
C THR A 124 -24.60 -12.00 -7.04
N LYS A 125 -25.81 -12.34 -6.57
CA LYS A 125 -26.68 -11.40 -5.85
C LYS A 125 -26.05 -10.97 -4.53
N GLY A 126 -26.14 -9.67 -4.21
CA GLY A 126 -25.55 -9.12 -2.99
C GLY A 126 -24.07 -8.74 -3.13
N LEU A 127 -23.48 -8.98 -4.31
CA LEU A 127 -22.13 -8.56 -4.65
C LEU A 127 -22.16 -7.36 -5.59
N SER A 128 -21.44 -6.28 -5.25
CA SER A 128 -21.20 -5.20 -6.19
C SER A 128 -19.93 -5.49 -6.98
N SER A 129 -20.11 -6.26 -8.06
CA SER A 129 -19.02 -6.67 -8.94
C SER A 129 -18.27 -5.48 -9.57
N THR A 130 -18.86 -4.29 -9.65
CA THR A 130 -18.21 -3.08 -10.17
C THR A 130 -17.15 -2.50 -9.23
N ARG A 131 -17.18 -2.86 -7.94
CA ARG A 131 -16.16 -2.44 -6.95
C ARG A 131 -15.05 -3.48 -6.77
N ILE A 132 -15.06 -4.54 -7.57
CA ILE A 132 -14.13 -5.66 -7.46
C ILE A 132 -13.38 -5.78 -8.78
N ASP A 133 -12.08 -5.52 -8.71
CA ASP A 133 -11.11 -5.81 -9.75
C ASP A 133 -10.57 -7.23 -9.58
N THR A 134 -10.20 -7.85 -10.70
CA THR A 134 -9.73 -9.24 -10.71
C THR A 134 -8.52 -9.41 -11.60
N GLU A 135 -7.47 -10.04 -11.06
CA GLU A 135 -6.34 -10.53 -11.85
C GLU A 135 -6.37 -12.05 -11.89
N VAL A 136 -6.13 -12.63 -13.08
CA VAL A 136 -6.22 -14.07 -13.30
C VAL A 136 -4.98 -14.59 -13.99
N ASN A 137 -4.39 -15.63 -13.41
CA ASN A 137 -3.19 -16.26 -13.94
C ASN A 137 -3.20 -17.78 -13.69
N SER A 138 -3.36 -18.57 -14.75
CA SER A 138 -3.34 -20.04 -14.72
C SER A 138 -4.18 -20.67 -13.60
N GLY A 139 -5.43 -20.23 -13.47
CA GLY A 139 -6.34 -20.72 -12.42
C GLY A 139 -6.24 -20.00 -11.09
N ARG A 140 -5.18 -19.24 -10.84
CA ARG A 140 -5.04 -18.40 -9.64
C ARG A 140 -5.71 -17.06 -9.88
N VAL A 141 -6.55 -16.66 -8.94
CA VAL A 141 -7.31 -15.42 -8.98
C VAL A 141 -6.90 -14.52 -7.83
N VAL A 142 -6.75 -13.23 -8.10
CA VAL A 142 -6.58 -12.19 -7.10
C VAL A 142 -7.78 -11.25 -7.16
N LEU A 143 -8.44 -11.03 -6.03
CA LEU A 143 -9.55 -10.08 -5.89
C LEU A 143 -9.05 -8.81 -5.20
N LEU A 144 -9.27 -7.65 -5.82
CA LEU A 144 -8.93 -6.33 -5.29
C LEU A 144 -10.15 -5.40 -5.32
N GLY A 145 -10.11 -4.34 -4.52
CA GLY A 145 -11.19 -3.35 -4.45
C GLY A 145 -11.78 -3.19 -3.05
N VAL A 146 -12.93 -2.51 -2.98
CA VAL A 146 -13.58 -2.12 -1.72
C VAL A 146 -14.99 -2.70 -1.64
N VAL A 147 -15.22 -3.53 -0.63
CA VAL A 147 -16.50 -4.19 -0.34
C VAL A 147 -17.10 -3.68 0.95
N ARG A 148 -18.43 -3.70 1.08
CA ARG A 148 -19.15 -3.05 2.20
C ARG A 148 -18.80 -3.66 3.55
N ASP A 149 -18.73 -4.97 3.61
CA ASP A 149 -18.59 -5.75 4.84
C ASP A 149 -17.97 -7.12 4.56
N ASP A 150 -17.69 -7.87 5.64
CA ASP A 150 -17.10 -9.19 5.54
C ASP A 150 -18.02 -10.20 4.83
N ALA A 151 -19.35 -10.04 4.93
CA ALA A 151 -20.28 -10.92 4.22
C ALA A 151 -20.14 -10.76 2.69
N GLU A 152 -20.05 -9.53 2.18
CA GLU A 152 -19.78 -9.26 0.76
C GLU A 152 -18.40 -9.78 0.34
N LYS A 153 -17.38 -9.63 1.21
CA LYS A 153 -16.03 -10.19 0.97
C LYS A 153 -16.06 -11.71 0.82
N GLN A 154 -16.68 -12.41 1.77
CA GLN A 154 -16.77 -13.88 1.73
C GLN A 154 -17.57 -14.34 0.52
N LEU A 155 -18.64 -13.61 0.17
CA LEU A 155 -19.44 -13.90 -1.02
C LEU A 155 -18.61 -13.76 -2.30
N ALA A 156 -17.77 -12.73 -2.42
CA ALA A 156 -16.84 -12.56 -3.55
C ALA A 156 -15.88 -13.73 -3.70
N ILE A 157 -15.27 -14.14 -2.57
CA ILE A 157 -14.31 -15.24 -2.52
C ILE A 157 -14.99 -16.56 -2.91
N GLN A 158 -16.19 -16.83 -2.38
CA GLN A 158 -16.94 -18.04 -2.70
C GLN A 158 -17.37 -18.07 -4.17
N ALA A 159 -17.88 -16.96 -4.70
CA ALA A 159 -18.22 -16.84 -6.11
C ALA A 159 -17.01 -17.13 -7.00
N ALA A 160 -15.85 -16.54 -6.70
CA ALA A 160 -14.62 -16.78 -7.46
C ALA A 160 -14.16 -18.25 -7.38
N ARG A 161 -14.21 -18.88 -6.21
CA ARG A 161 -13.84 -20.30 -6.03
C ARG A 161 -14.77 -21.26 -6.77
N GLY A 162 -16.04 -20.89 -6.95
CA GLY A 162 -17.02 -21.71 -7.67
C GLY A 162 -16.81 -21.76 -9.19
N VAL A 163 -16.00 -20.87 -9.75
CA VAL A 163 -15.76 -20.78 -11.19
C VAL A 163 -14.91 -21.96 -11.65
N GLY A 164 -15.44 -22.72 -12.61
CA GLY A 164 -14.71 -23.86 -13.19
C GLY A 164 -13.38 -23.45 -13.81
N GLY A 165 -12.28 -24.05 -13.30
CA GLY A 165 -10.90 -23.75 -13.71
C GLY A 165 -10.14 -22.87 -12.72
N VAL A 166 -10.79 -22.33 -11.67
CA VAL A 166 -10.11 -21.67 -10.56
C VAL A 166 -9.48 -22.71 -9.64
N THR A 167 -8.18 -22.55 -9.38
CA THR A 167 -7.36 -23.43 -8.53
C THR A 167 -6.97 -22.75 -7.22
N GLY A 168 -7.02 -21.42 -7.17
CA GLY A 168 -6.72 -20.65 -5.96
C GLY A 168 -7.30 -19.25 -6.03
N VAL A 169 -7.68 -18.70 -4.87
CA VAL A 169 -8.19 -17.32 -4.74
C VAL A 169 -7.46 -16.64 -3.59
N THR A 170 -6.80 -15.53 -3.90
CA THR A 170 -6.22 -14.60 -2.94
C THR A 170 -7.07 -13.33 -2.90
N SER A 171 -7.42 -12.84 -1.71
CA SER A 171 -8.26 -11.66 -1.56
C SER A 171 -7.50 -10.53 -0.87
N TYR A 172 -7.38 -9.40 -1.55
CA TYR A 172 -6.94 -8.12 -1.00
C TYR A 172 -8.10 -7.12 -0.88
N LEU A 173 -9.35 -7.61 -0.87
CA LEU A 173 -10.54 -6.79 -0.68
C LEU A 173 -10.48 -6.04 0.66
N MET A 174 -10.66 -4.73 0.56
CA MET A 174 -10.66 -3.78 1.66
C MET A 174 -12.10 -3.38 2.03
N PHE A 175 -12.24 -2.76 3.21
CA PHE A 175 -13.51 -2.20 3.67
C PHE A 175 -13.47 -0.66 3.59
N PRO A 176 -14.63 0.01 3.45
CA PRO A 176 -14.73 1.45 3.51
C PRO A 176 -14.08 1.99 4.79
N GLN A 177 -13.14 2.92 4.63
CA GLN A 177 -12.62 3.66 5.77
C GLN A 177 -13.62 4.73 6.17
N LYS A 178 -13.99 4.78 7.45
CA LYS A 178 -14.76 5.91 7.97
C LYS A 178 -13.88 7.16 7.93
N ALA A 179 -14.42 8.29 7.47
CA ALA A 179 -13.69 9.54 7.22
C ALA A 179 -12.92 10.12 8.44
N GLY A 180 -13.12 9.59 9.66
CA GLY A 180 -12.38 9.97 10.86
C GLY A 180 -11.24 9.02 11.28
N GLN A 181 -10.99 7.92 10.56
CA GLN A 181 -9.95 6.95 10.92
C GLN A 181 -8.61 7.17 10.19
N LEU A 182 -8.57 8.15 9.28
CA LEU A 182 -7.35 8.53 8.55
C LEU A 182 -6.44 9.47 9.36
N ASP A 183 -7.00 10.25 10.30
CA ASP A 183 -6.26 11.23 11.12
C ASP A 183 -5.63 10.62 12.38
N ASN A 184 -6.17 9.51 12.90
CA ASN A 184 -5.76 8.93 14.19
C ASN A 184 -4.66 7.84 14.11
N MET A 185 -3.93 7.74 13.00
CA MET A 185 -2.80 6.80 12.85
C MET A 185 -1.48 7.52 12.53
N GLN A 186 -1.35 8.78 12.97
CA GLN A 186 -0.04 9.41 13.15
C GLN A 186 0.65 8.70 14.34
N PRO A 187 1.93 8.27 14.26
CA PRO A 187 2.63 7.73 15.42
C PRO A 187 2.58 8.79 16.52
N GLU A 188 2.12 8.39 17.70
CA GLU A 188 2.01 9.28 18.85
C GLU A 188 3.35 10.00 19.05
N HIS A 189 3.34 11.30 18.78
CA HIS A 189 4.42 12.19 19.15
C HIS A 189 4.60 12.04 20.65
N ALA A 190 5.79 11.59 21.05
CA ALA A 190 6.27 11.66 22.41
C ALA A 190 6.16 13.10 22.93
N THR A 191 5.07 13.41 23.65
CA THR A 191 4.90 14.66 24.39
C THR A 191 5.09 14.35 25.86
N GLY A 192 6.36 14.34 26.26
CA GLY A 192 6.77 14.17 27.65
C GLY A 192 7.91 15.10 28.04
N VAL A 193 7.85 16.38 27.66
CA VAL A 193 8.66 17.44 28.31
C VAL A 193 7.84 18.73 28.33
N SER A 194 7.35 19.10 29.51
CA SER A 194 6.83 20.45 29.76
C SER A 194 8.00 21.45 29.86
N PRO A 195 7.87 22.67 29.31
CA PRO A 195 8.84 23.74 29.54
C PRO A 195 8.49 24.46 30.86
N MET A 196 9.45 24.54 31.79
CA MET A 196 9.38 25.49 32.91
C MET A 196 10.27 26.70 32.57
N ASP A 197 9.58 27.79 32.25
CA ASP A 197 10.14 29.14 32.09
C ASP A 197 10.37 29.79 33.47
N GLY A 198 11.42 30.60 33.58
CA GLY A 198 11.94 31.13 34.84
C GLY A 198 11.36 32.50 35.23
N SER A 199 11.69 32.95 36.45
CA SER A 199 12.10 34.33 36.79
C SER A 199 12.21 34.58 38.31
N MET A 200 13.25 35.33 38.69
CA MET A 200 13.35 36.30 39.79
C MET A 200 13.60 35.86 41.26
N GLU A 201 14.86 36.05 41.70
CA GLU A 201 15.32 36.49 43.04
C GLU A 201 14.80 37.94 43.35
N PRO A 202 14.71 38.46 44.60
CA PRO A 202 15.84 38.51 45.57
C PRO A 202 15.56 38.56 47.11
N SER A 203 16.67 38.37 47.86
CA SER A 203 17.09 39.01 49.14
C SER A 203 16.51 38.59 50.52
N GLY A 204 17.43 38.24 51.45
CA GLY A 204 17.25 38.37 52.91
C GLY A 204 17.96 37.33 53.82
N SER A 205 19.20 37.61 54.27
CA SER A 205 19.91 36.95 55.41
C SER A 205 19.29 37.34 56.78
N PRO A 206 19.66 36.79 58.00
CA PRO A 206 20.89 36.06 58.34
C PRO A 206 20.82 34.93 59.43
N SER A 207 22.02 34.42 59.77
CA SER A 207 22.45 33.65 60.96
C SER A 207 22.20 32.14 60.93
N SER A 208 23.14 31.25 61.28
CA SER A 208 24.30 31.34 62.17
C SER A 208 25.36 30.28 61.80
N THR A 209 26.64 30.66 61.92
CA THR A 209 27.84 29.80 62.03
C THR A 209 27.91 29.18 63.46
N PRO A 210 28.72 28.13 63.78
CA PRO A 210 30.09 27.93 63.29
C PRO A 210 30.64 26.49 63.04
N VAL A 211 31.68 26.49 62.18
CA VAL A 211 32.92 25.67 62.04
C VAL A 211 33.44 25.13 63.41
N PRO A 212 34.31 24.08 63.56
CA PRO A 212 35.45 23.85 62.67
C PRO A 212 36.14 22.46 62.53
N SER A 213 37.12 22.45 61.62
CA SER A 213 38.49 21.90 61.77
C SER A 213 38.91 20.68 60.93
N GLY A 214 40.09 20.83 60.29
CA GLY A 214 40.95 19.78 59.75
C GLY A 214 41.16 19.88 58.25
N ALA A 215 42.01 20.75 57.69
CA ALA A 215 43.48 20.80 57.73
C ALA A 215 44.20 19.73 56.87
N ASN A 216 45.08 20.24 55.99
CA ASN A 216 46.23 19.62 55.29
C ASN A 216 45.96 18.67 54.10
N SER A 217 46.35 19.06 52.87
CA SER A 217 47.71 19.00 52.25
C SER A 217 48.13 17.55 51.96
N SER A 218 48.76 17.14 50.87
CA SER A 218 49.31 17.72 49.65
C SER A 218 50.07 16.57 48.96
N GLY A 219 49.97 16.43 47.64
CA GLY A 219 50.90 15.63 46.82
C GLY A 219 50.78 14.11 46.97
N GLY A 220 51.02 13.28 45.96
CA GLY A 220 51.53 13.46 44.62
C GLY A 220 51.73 12.07 44.00
N SER A 221 51.70 12.03 42.67
CA SER A 221 52.28 11.06 41.72
C SER A 221 52.40 9.56 42.08
N GLY A 222 51.92 8.73 41.15
CA GLY A 222 52.31 7.33 41.03
C GLY A 222 51.62 6.65 39.85
N ASP A 223 52.29 6.67 38.70
CA ASP A 223 51.99 5.90 37.49
C ASP A 223 52.08 4.37 37.71
N VAL A 224 51.78 3.63 36.61
CA VAL A 224 52.18 2.23 36.30
C VAL A 224 51.16 1.17 36.78
N GLU A 225 50.76 0.13 36.06
CA GLU A 225 50.86 -0.35 34.66
C GLU A 225 50.19 -1.74 34.65
N SER A 226 49.59 -2.11 33.51
CA SER A 226 49.61 -3.45 32.91
C SER A 226 48.70 -4.62 33.36
N ARG A 227 48.32 -5.33 32.27
CA ARG A 227 48.25 -6.79 32.06
C ARG A 227 47.03 -7.57 32.51
N GLU A 228 46.64 -8.66 31.86
CA GLU A 228 46.80 -9.19 30.49
C GLU A 228 45.75 -10.31 30.34
N LEU A 229 45.57 -10.77 29.11
CA LEU A 229 44.79 -11.91 28.63
C LEU A 229 45.10 -13.24 29.35
N PRO A 230 44.33 -14.31 29.10
CA PRO A 230 44.56 -15.16 27.92
C PRO A 230 43.42 -15.19 26.90
#